data_AF-A0A920ITZ5-F1
#
_entry.id   AF-A0A920ITZ5-F1
#
_cell.length_a   1.000
_cell.length_b   1.000
_cell.length_c   1.000
_cell.angle_alpha   90.00
_cell.angle_beta   90.00
_cell.angle_gamma   90.00
#
_symmetry.space_group_name_H-M   'P 1'
#
loop_
_entity.id
_entity.type
_entity.pdbx_description
1 polymer ?
#
loop_
_entity_poly.entity_id
_entity_poly.type
_entity_poly.pdbx_seq_one_letter_code
_entity_poly.pdbx_strand_id
1 'polypeptide(L)'
;MILHLDRGDIIDQRAILRRLSSMQYTRNDIDFKRATFRVRGDIIDIFPADSEREALRIELFGDEIERLAWIDPLTGEFINEVPRATIYPKTHYVTPKEKIQKSIKDIRYELNSRVKHFKKIDKLLEAQRIQERTTYDLEMMAELGYCQGIENYSRYLSEDKQESHHHAYLITYQRMQ
;
A
#
# COMPACT_ATOMS: atom_id res chain seq x y z
N MET A 1 2.22 3.96 -8.54
CA MET A 1 1.06 4.87 -8.76
C MET A 1 1.14 5.99 -7.74
N ILE A 2 1.01 7.25 -8.16
CA ILE A 2 1.11 8.45 -7.31
C ILE A 2 -0.13 9.33 -7.58
N LEU A 3 -0.56 10.17 -6.64
CA LEU A 3 -1.59 11.19 -6.85
C LEU A 3 -0.92 12.56 -6.88
N HIS A 4 -0.93 13.19 -8.05
CA HIS A 4 -0.52 14.59 -8.22
C HIS A 4 -1.75 15.48 -8.20
N LEU A 5 -1.63 16.62 -7.54
CA LEU A 5 -2.69 17.61 -7.38
C LEU A 5 -2.09 18.98 -7.68
N ASP A 6 -2.72 19.73 -8.56
CA ASP A 6 -2.44 21.15 -8.83
C ASP A 6 -3.70 21.97 -8.56
N ARG A 7 -3.53 23.19 -8.05
CA ARG A 7 -4.64 24.11 -7.85
C ARG A 7 -5.20 24.52 -9.21
N GLY A 8 -6.52 24.43 -9.37
CA GLY A 8 -7.23 24.63 -10.65
C GLY A 8 -7.40 23.36 -11.49
N ASP A 9 -6.91 22.19 -11.03
CA ASP A 9 -7.19 20.93 -11.72
C ASP A 9 -8.69 20.62 -11.69
N ILE A 10 -9.24 20.22 -12.86
CA ILE A 10 -10.60 19.69 -12.97
C ILE A 10 -10.57 18.18 -12.69
N ILE A 11 -10.90 17.80 -11.47
CA ILE A 11 -10.95 16.42 -11.00
C ILE A 11 -12.11 16.20 -10.03
N ASP A 12 -13.00 15.25 -10.38
CA ASP A 12 -14.11 14.85 -9.52
C ASP A 12 -13.61 14.25 -8.19
N GLN A 13 -14.28 14.61 -7.10
CA GLN A 13 -14.01 14.08 -5.76
C GLN A 13 -13.89 12.56 -5.76
N ARG A 14 -14.80 11.83 -6.42
CA ARG A 14 -14.77 10.35 -6.42
C ARG A 14 -13.53 9.80 -7.12
N ALA A 15 -12.97 10.52 -8.10
CA ALA A 15 -11.72 10.12 -8.75
C ALA A 15 -10.54 10.20 -7.78
N ILE A 16 -10.45 11.27 -6.98
CA ILE A 16 -9.46 11.41 -5.91
C ILE A 16 -9.61 10.25 -4.92
N LEU A 17 -10.82 9.98 -4.43
CA LEU A 17 -11.06 8.92 -3.43
C LEU A 17 -10.69 7.53 -3.98
N ARG A 18 -11.06 7.21 -5.22
CA ARG A 18 -10.66 5.94 -5.86
C ARG A 18 -9.14 5.83 -5.97
N ARG A 19 -8.46 6.92 -6.31
CA ARG A 19 -6.99 6.94 -6.40
C ARG A 19 -6.36 6.71 -5.02
N LEU A 20 -6.85 7.36 -3.97
CA LEU A 20 -6.40 7.14 -2.59
C LEU A 20 -6.61 5.69 -2.15
N SER A 21 -7.77 5.09 -2.42
CA SER A 21 -8.03 3.68 -2.12
C SER A 21 -7.06 2.75 -2.87
N SER A 22 -6.79 3.00 -4.16
CA SER A 22 -5.81 2.22 -4.93
C SER A 22 -4.37 2.40 -4.43
N MET A 23 -4.09 3.49 -3.72
CA MET A 23 -2.83 3.78 -3.05
C MET A 23 -2.81 3.31 -1.58
N GLN A 24 -3.79 2.47 -1.20
CA GLN A 24 -3.93 1.83 0.12
C GLN A 24 -4.22 2.80 1.27
N TYR A 25 -4.81 3.96 0.98
CA TYR A 25 -5.36 4.80 2.02
C TYR A 25 -6.75 4.32 2.42
N THR A 26 -7.02 4.34 3.72
CA THR A 26 -8.33 3.96 4.26
C THR A 26 -9.14 5.21 4.60
N ARG A 27 -10.43 5.23 4.24
CA ARG A 27 -11.33 6.28 4.71
C ARG A 27 -11.56 6.11 6.22
N ASN A 28 -11.29 7.14 7.02
CA ASN A 28 -11.56 7.14 8.44
C ASN A 28 -11.92 8.54 8.93
N ASP A 29 -13.22 8.78 9.13
CA ASP A 29 -13.74 10.09 9.52
C ASP A 29 -13.59 10.37 11.03
N ILE A 30 -13.29 9.34 11.85
CA ILE A 30 -13.18 9.42 13.31
C ILE A 30 -11.71 9.50 13.76
N ASP A 31 -10.90 8.53 13.33
CA ASP A 31 -9.49 8.40 13.73
C ASP A 31 -8.57 8.77 12.56
N PHE A 32 -8.14 10.03 12.56
CA PHE A 32 -7.33 10.61 11.50
C PHE A 32 -5.83 10.39 11.78
N LYS A 33 -5.26 9.41 11.10
CA LYS A 33 -3.89 8.93 11.29
C LYS A 33 -3.24 8.70 9.93
N ARG A 34 -1.93 8.46 9.93
CA ARG A 34 -1.18 8.22 8.68
C ARG A 34 -1.83 7.18 7.79
N ALA A 35 -1.79 7.44 6.49
CA ALA A 35 -2.41 6.62 5.46
C ALA A 35 -3.95 6.50 5.60
N THR A 36 -4.60 7.48 6.21
CA THR A 36 -6.05 7.63 6.14
C THR A 36 -6.44 8.95 5.47
N PHE A 37 -7.68 9.00 4.99
CA PHE A 37 -8.31 10.24 4.56
C PHE A 37 -9.72 10.35 5.14
N ARG A 38 -10.24 11.57 5.24
CA ARG A 38 -11.61 11.86 5.65
C ARG A 38 -12.24 12.87 4.70
N VAL A 39 -13.57 12.83 4.61
CA VAL A 39 -14.32 13.71 3.69
C VAL A 39 -15.39 14.46 4.46
N ARG A 40 -15.40 15.79 4.32
CA ARG A 40 -16.37 16.70 4.96
C ARG A 40 -16.90 17.67 3.91
N GLY A 41 -18.00 17.29 3.25
CA GLY A 41 -18.53 18.03 2.11
C GLY A 41 -17.52 18.04 0.96
N ASP A 42 -17.08 19.24 0.58
CA ASP A 42 -16.12 19.46 -0.51
C ASP A 42 -14.66 19.45 -0.03
N ILE A 43 -14.44 19.23 1.27
CA ILE A 43 -13.11 19.14 1.88
C ILE A 43 -12.68 17.69 2.00
N ILE A 44 -11.49 17.38 1.49
CA ILE A 44 -10.81 16.09 1.68
C ILE A 44 -9.55 16.36 2.48
N ASP A 45 -9.47 15.81 3.69
CA ASP A 45 -8.21 15.79 4.45
C ASP A 45 -7.54 14.43 4.25
N ILE A 46 -6.27 14.42 3.88
CA ILE A 46 -5.45 13.23 3.66
C ILE A 46 -4.26 13.33 4.61
N PHE A 47 -4.01 12.30 5.40
CA PHE A 47 -2.76 12.21 6.18
C PHE A 47 -1.78 11.34 5.40
N PRO A 48 -0.78 11.94 4.71
CA PRO A 48 0.15 11.18 3.88
C PRO A 48 0.89 10.11 4.68
N ALA A 49 1.21 9.00 4.05
CA ALA A 49 1.92 7.89 4.70
C ALA A 49 3.38 8.23 5.04
N ASP A 50 4.00 9.06 4.20
CA ASP A 50 5.36 9.57 4.30
C ASP A 50 5.48 10.83 5.17
N SER A 51 4.38 11.52 5.44
CA SER A 51 4.38 12.72 6.30
C SER A 51 4.37 12.35 7.77
N GLU A 52 5.18 13.06 8.56
CA GLU A 52 5.24 12.86 10.02
C GLU A 52 4.33 13.75 10.84
N ARG A 53 4.03 14.94 10.33
CA ARG A 53 3.43 16.02 11.13
C ARG A 53 2.29 16.74 10.44
N GLU A 54 2.17 16.60 9.13
CA GLU A 54 1.29 17.48 8.33
C GLU A 54 0.33 16.63 7.49
N ALA A 55 -0.93 17.02 7.48
CA ALA A 55 -1.93 16.47 6.58
C ALA A 55 -2.22 17.46 5.45
N LEU A 56 -2.57 16.94 4.28
CA LEU A 56 -3.00 17.76 3.15
C LEU A 56 -4.52 17.92 3.20
N ARG A 57 -4.99 19.17 3.20
CA ARG A 57 -6.37 19.54 2.94
C ARG A 57 -6.53 19.93 1.47
N ILE A 58 -7.51 19.31 0.82
CA ILE A 58 -7.98 19.65 -0.52
C ILE A 58 -9.37 20.25 -0.35
N GLU A 59 -9.56 21.47 -0.83
CA GLU A 59 -10.87 22.13 -0.88
C GLU A 59 -11.29 22.15 -2.34
N LEU A 60 -12.43 21.54 -2.63
CA LEU A 60 -13.01 21.47 -3.97
C LEU A 60 -14.12 22.51 -4.12
N PHE A 61 -14.30 23.01 -5.34
CA PHE A 61 -15.48 23.75 -5.75
C PHE A 61 -16.11 23.01 -6.94
N GLY A 62 -17.10 22.16 -6.67
CA GLY A 62 -17.64 21.25 -7.67
C GLY A 62 -16.61 20.19 -8.08
N ASP A 63 -16.12 20.30 -9.31
CA ASP A 63 -15.08 19.43 -9.89
C ASP A 63 -13.72 20.12 -10.03
N GLU A 64 -13.51 21.29 -9.44
CA GLU A 64 -12.23 22.03 -9.46
C GLU A 64 -11.53 22.00 -8.09
N ILE A 65 -10.20 21.85 -8.09
CA ILE A 65 -9.37 22.07 -6.89
C ILE A 65 -9.22 23.58 -6.65
N GLU A 66 -10.00 24.12 -5.73
CA GLU A 66 -9.93 25.53 -5.35
C GLU A 66 -8.69 25.82 -4.50
N ARG A 67 -8.36 24.93 -3.55
CA ARG A 67 -7.27 25.15 -2.60
C ARG A 67 -6.60 23.87 -2.12
N LEU A 68 -5.27 23.96 -1.95
CA LEU A 68 -4.43 22.92 -1.35
C LEU A 68 -3.66 23.52 -0.18
N ALA A 69 -3.78 22.94 1.01
CA ALA A 69 -3.12 23.46 2.20
C ALA A 69 -2.61 22.33 3.10
N TRP A 70 -1.44 22.54 3.71
CA TRP A 70 -0.98 21.70 4.81
C TRP A 70 -1.63 22.16 6.11
N ILE A 71 -2.06 21.19 6.91
CA ILE A 71 -2.72 21.39 8.19
C ILE A 71 -2.12 20.48 9.25
N ASP A 72 -2.26 20.86 10.52
CA ASP A 72 -2.00 19.96 11.64
C ASP A 72 -3.09 18.85 11.66
N PRO A 73 -2.74 17.57 11.65
CA PRO A 73 -3.71 16.47 11.57
C PRO A 73 -4.56 16.32 12.84
N LEU A 74 -4.06 16.77 14.00
CA LEU A 74 -4.75 16.66 15.28
C LEU A 74 -5.69 17.84 15.50
N THR A 75 -5.21 19.07 15.32
CA THR A 75 -5.98 20.29 15.60
C THR A 75 -6.76 20.77 14.37
N GLY A 76 -6.32 20.43 13.16
CA GLY A 76 -6.87 20.95 11.91
C GLY A 76 -6.43 22.38 11.60
N GLU A 77 -5.49 22.94 12.37
CA GLU A 77 -4.96 24.29 12.15
C GLU A 77 -4.22 24.38 10.82
N PHE A 78 -4.43 25.50 10.14
CA PHE A 78 -3.73 25.80 8.89
C PHE A 78 -2.24 26.07 9.15
N ILE A 79 -1.38 25.44 8.36
CA ILE A 79 0.07 25.65 8.40
C ILE A 79 0.47 26.57 7.23
N ASN A 80 0.26 26.10 6.00
CA ASN A 80 0.58 26.85 4.78
C ASN A 80 -0.20 26.36 3.56
N GLU A 81 -0.39 27.26 2.59
CA GLU A 81 -0.99 26.93 1.29
C GLU A 81 0.10 26.57 0.29
N VAL A 82 -0.21 25.64 -0.62
CA VAL A 82 0.71 25.21 -1.69
C VAL A 82 -0.03 25.18 -3.02
N PRO A 83 0.64 25.55 -4.14
CA PRO A 83 0.01 25.43 -5.45
C PRO A 83 -0.15 23.98 -5.89
N ARG A 84 0.74 23.09 -5.42
CA ARG A 84 0.80 21.68 -5.83
C ARG A 84 1.10 20.78 -4.64
N ALA A 85 0.55 19.57 -4.66
CA ALA A 85 0.86 18.53 -3.71
C ALA A 85 0.96 17.17 -4.40
N THR A 86 1.75 16.27 -3.83
CA THR A 86 1.90 14.90 -4.32
C THR A 86 1.73 13.94 -3.17
N ILE A 87 0.78 13.01 -3.29
CA ILE A 87 0.53 11.97 -2.30
C ILE A 87 1.14 10.66 -2.79
N TYR A 88 2.05 10.12 -2.00
CA TYR A 88 2.65 8.81 -2.23
C TYR A 88 1.82 7.70 -1.60
N PRO A 89 1.87 6.47 -2.12
CA PRO A 89 1.15 5.37 -1.52
C PRO A 89 1.63 4.99 -0.12
N LYS A 90 0.76 4.28 0.61
CA LYS A 90 1.08 3.75 1.95
C LYS A 90 2.34 2.87 1.98
N THR A 91 2.60 2.15 0.90
CA THR A 91 3.75 1.27 0.79
C THR A 91 4.53 1.57 -0.48
N HIS A 92 5.86 1.39 -0.43
CA HIS A 92 6.70 1.42 -1.63
C HIS A 92 6.38 0.27 -2.61
N TYR A 93 5.55 -0.70 -2.19
CA TYR A 93 5.14 -1.89 -2.96
C TYR A 93 3.78 -1.71 -3.64
N VAL A 94 3.48 -0.54 -4.19
CA VAL A 94 2.33 -0.41 -5.09
C VAL A 94 2.68 -0.99 -6.45
N THR A 95 2.54 -2.30 -6.52
CA THR A 95 2.73 -3.11 -7.72
C THR A 95 1.43 -3.13 -8.53
N PRO A 96 1.45 -2.86 -9.85
CA PRO A 96 0.24 -2.95 -10.69
C PRO A 96 -0.41 -4.34 -10.61
N LYS A 97 -1.75 -4.41 -10.67
CA LYS A 97 -2.53 -5.66 -10.52
C LYS A 97 -2.08 -6.78 -11.47
N GLU A 98 -1.73 -6.41 -12.71
CA GLU A 98 -1.20 -7.34 -13.72
C GLU A 98 0.11 -7.99 -13.28
N LYS A 99 1.01 -7.20 -12.69
CA LYS A 99 2.29 -7.68 -12.18
C LYS A 99 2.08 -8.58 -10.96
N ILE A 100 1.18 -8.22 -10.05
CA ILE A 100 0.79 -9.10 -8.93
C ILE A 100 0.29 -10.46 -9.43
N GLN A 101 -0.61 -10.50 -10.42
CA GLN A 101 -1.11 -11.76 -10.96
C GLN A 101 -0.02 -12.63 -11.58
N LYS A 102 0.95 -12.03 -12.26
CA LYS A 102 2.11 -12.75 -12.79
C LYS A 102 2.96 -13.30 -11.64
N SER A 103 3.29 -12.47 -10.66
CA SER A 103 4.10 -12.83 -9.49
C SER A 103 3.46 -13.96 -8.66
N ILE A 104 2.12 -13.98 -8.53
CA ILE A 104 1.40 -15.05 -7.82
C ILE A 104 1.71 -16.44 -8.42
N LYS A 105 1.82 -16.55 -9.75
CA LYS A 105 2.15 -17.83 -10.41
C LYS A 105 3.56 -18.29 -10.04
N ASP A 106 4.52 -17.38 -10.08
CA ASP A 106 5.93 -17.67 -9.79
C ASP A 106 6.15 -18.02 -8.31
N ILE A 107 5.45 -17.33 -7.39
CA ILE A 107 5.47 -17.65 -5.96
C ILE A 107 4.84 -19.01 -5.70
N ARG A 108 3.70 -19.34 -6.33
CA ARG A 108 3.05 -20.65 -6.17
C ARG A 108 3.94 -21.79 -6.68
N TYR A 109 4.71 -21.55 -7.74
CA TYR A 109 5.69 -22.53 -8.23
C TYR A 109 6.82 -22.76 -7.22
N GLU A 110 7.43 -21.70 -6.66
CA GLU A 110 8.48 -21.84 -5.64
C GLU A 110 7.94 -22.49 -4.36
N LEU A 111 6.73 -22.13 -3.92
CA LEU A 111 6.07 -22.73 -2.77
C LEU A 111 5.96 -24.25 -2.90
N ASN A 112 5.49 -24.74 -4.06
CA ASN A 112 5.37 -26.17 -4.32
C ASN A 112 6.74 -26.89 -4.24
N SER A 113 7.78 -26.27 -4.78
CA SER A 113 9.15 -26.79 -4.69
C SER A 113 9.64 -26.85 -3.23
N ARG A 114 9.37 -25.79 -2.47
CA ARG A 114 9.81 -25.66 -1.07
C ARG A 114 9.08 -26.62 -0.14
N VAL A 115 7.77 -26.79 -0.31
CA VAL A 115 6.97 -27.79 0.41
C VAL A 115 7.48 -29.21 0.14
N LYS A 116 7.75 -29.54 -1.13
CA LYS A 116 8.35 -30.85 -1.50
C LYS A 116 9.70 -31.06 -0.84
N HIS A 117 10.54 -30.03 -0.80
CA HIS A 117 11.84 -30.09 -0.14
C HIS A 117 11.70 -30.38 1.36
N PHE A 118 10.85 -29.62 2.09
CA PHE A 118 10.63 -29.85 3.53
C PHE A 118 10.05 -31.24 3.82
N LYS A 119 9.11 -31.71 3.00
CA LYS A 119 8.59 -33.09 3.12
C LYS A 119 9.66 -34.15 2.89
N LYS A 120 10.62 -33.92 1.99
CA LYS A 120 11.72 -34.86 1.72
C LYS A 120 12.71 -34.99 2.88
N ILE A 121 12.83 -33.96 3.73
CA ILE A 121 13.72 -33.94 4.90
C ILE A 121 12.94 -34.14 6.21
N ASP A 122 11.74 -34.72 6.16
CA ASP A 122 10.84 -35.00 7.29
C ASP A 122 10.45 -33.78 8.16
N LYS A 123 10.55 -32.58 7.60
CA LYS A 123 10.11 -31.33 8.23
C LYS A 123 8.64 -31.02 7.89
N LEU A 124 7.75 -31.89 8.36
CA LEU A 124 6.33 -31.85 7.99
C LEU A 124 5.59 -30.61 8.55
N LEU A 125 5.93 -30.18 9.77
CA LEU A 125 5.32 -29.01 10.39
C LEU A 125 5.72 -27.72 9.65
N GLU A 126 6.99 -27.60 9.28
CA GLU A 126 7.50 -26.48 8.50
C GLU A 126 6.88 -26.47 7.10
N ALA A 127 6.72 -27.64 6.47
CA ALA A 127 6.04 -27.79 5.19
C ALA A 127 4.57 -27.36 5.25
N GLN A 128 3.87 -27.64 6.34
CA GLN A 128 2.49 -27.20 6.54
C GLN A 128 2.42 -25.69 6.76
N ARG A 129 3.23 -25.16 7.69
CA ARG A 129 3.25 -23.74 8.06
C ARG A 129 3.53 -22.82 6.87
N ILE A 130 4.54 -23.14 6.07
CA ILE A 130 4.87 -22.38 4.87
C ILE A 130 3.73 -22.43 3.85
N GLN A 131 3.11 -23.61 3.67
CA GLN A 131 2.01 -23.79 2.74
C GLN A 131 0.81 -22.94 3.14
N GLU A 132 0.36 -23.04 4.38
CA GLU A 132 -0.78 -22.27 4.89
C GLU A 132 -0.53 -20.77 4.80
N ARG A 133 0.62 -20.30 5.30
CA ARG A 133 0.94 -18.87 5.32
C ARG A 133 1.01 -18.29 3.92
N THR A 134 1.79 -18.90 3.03
CA THR A 134 1.96 -18.38 1.67
C THR A 134 0.67 -18.49 0.87
N THR A 135 -0.16 -19.51 1.09
CA THR A 135 -1.47 -19.61 0.41
C THR A 135 -2.39 -18.47 0.80
N TYR A 136 -2.50 -18.17 2.10
CA TYR A 136 -3.29 -17.03 2.59
C TYR A 136 -2.76 -15.69 2.03
N ASP A 137 -1.44 -15.48 2.05
CA ASP A 137 -0.85 -14.26 1.50
C ASP A 137 -1.14 -14.10 0.00
N LEU A 138 -1.11 -15.20 -0.77
CA LEU A 138 -1.46 -15.18 -2.20
C LEU A 138 -2.93 -14.86 -2.47
N GLU A 139 -3.84 -15.34 -1.62
CA GLU A 139 -5.27 -14.98 -1.71
C GLU A 139 -5.48 -13.50 -1.43
N MET A 140 -4.83 -12.98 -0.38
CA MET A 140 -4.86 -11.55 -0.04
C MET A 140 -4.30 -10.68 -1.17
N MET A 141 -3.19 -11.09 -1.79
CA MET A 141 -2.65 -10.40 -2.96
C MET A 141 -3.59 -10.45 -4.17
N ALA A 142 -4.30 -11.56 -4.38
CA ALA A 142 -5.22 -11.70 -5.51
C ALA A 142 -6.45 -10.79 -5.35
N GLU A 143 -7.03 -10.75 -4.14
CA GLU A 143 -8.25 -10.00 -3.84
C GLU A 143 -7.98 -8.51 -3.59
N LEU A 144 -7.03 -8.20 -2.71
CA LEU A 144 -6.79 -6.84 -2.23
C LEU A 144 -5.58 -6.16 -2.89
N GLY A 145 -4.77 -6.91 -3.64
CA GLY A 145 -3.54 -6.39 -4.23
C GLY A 145 -2.38 -6.22 -3.22
N TYR A 146 -2.51 -6.74 -1.99
CA TYR A 146 -1.42 -6.76 -1.00
C TYR A 146 -1.66 -7.82 0.09
N CYS A 147 -0.60 -8.14 0.84
CA CYS A 147 -0.69 -8.94 2.06
C CYS A 147 0.15 -8.30 3.17
N GLN A 148 0.01 -8.78 4.41
CA GLN A 148 0.94 -8.42 5.47
C GLN A 148 2.29 -9.14 5.25
N GLY A 149 3.39 -8.41 5.35
CA GLY A 149 4.71 -8.96 5.05
C GLY A 149 5.03 -9.01 3.56
N ILE A 150 4.46 -8.12 2.75
CA ILE A 150 4.63 -8.08 1.29
C ILE A 150 6.11 -7.93 0.88
N GLU A 151 6.94 -7.34 1.73
CA GLU A 151 8.39 -7.22 1.56
C GLU A 151 9.11 -8.56 1.40
N ASN A 152 8.56 -9.65 1.96
CA ASN A 152 9.09 -11.00 1.79
C ASN A 152 8.94 -11.51 0.34
N TYR A 153 8.09 -10.85 -0.45
CA TYR A 153 7.84 -11.17 -1.85
C TYR A 153 8.47 -10.14 -2.79
N SER A 154 9.28 -9.21 -2.28
CA SER A 154 9.95 -8.15 -3.06
C SER A 154 10.67 -8.68 -4.31
N ARG A 155 11.36 -9.83 -4.22
CA ARG A 155 11.99 -10.52 -5.37
C ARG A 155 11.03 -10.74 -6.54
N TYR A 156 9.76 -11.02 -6.24
CA TYR A 156 8.72 -11.27 -7.23
C TYR A 156 8.00 -10.01 -7.69
N LEU A 157 8.00 -8.96 -6.86
CA LEU A 157 7.22 -7.75 -7.05
C LEU A 157 8.03 -6.57 -7.61
N SER A 158 9.37 -6.60 -7.49
CA SER A 158 10.30 -5.61 -8.01
C SER A 158 10.80 -5.95 -9.42
N GLU A 159 11.17 -4.93 -10.21
CA GLU A 159 11.79 -5.10 -11.54
C GLU A 159 13.31 -5.31 -11.47
N ASP A 160 13.96 -4.85 -10.39
CA ASP A 160 15.39 -5.05 -10.17
C ASP A 160 15.68 -6.43 -9.59
N LYS A 161 16.07 -7.34 -10.49
CA LYS A 161 16.57 -8.68 -10.14
C LYS A 161 17.91 -8.66 -9.39
N GLN A 162 18.56 -7.51 -9.24
CA GLN A 162 19.97 -7.42 -8.85
C GLN A 162 20.25 -7.21 -7.36
N GLU A 163 19.27 -6.91 -6.50
CA GLU A 163 19.58 -6.57 -5.10
C GLU A 163 18.82 -7.36 -4.02
N SER A 164 18.20 -8.49 -4.38
CA SER A 164 17.48 -9.34 -3.42
C SER A 164 18.25 -10.60 -3.03
N HIS A 165 19.59 -10.58 -3.03
CA HIS A 165 20.39 -11.74 -2.58
C HIS A 165 20.39 -11.92 -1.06
N HIS A 166 20.06 -10.89 -0.27
CA HIS A 166 20.14 -10.97 1.20
C HIS A 166 18.82 -11.19 1.95
N HIS A 167 17.65 -10.99 1.31
CA HIS A 167 16.35 -11.19 1.96
C HIS A 167 15.56 -12.38 1.41
N ALA A 168 15.99 -12.96 0.28
CA ALA A 168 15.28 -14.05 -0.41
C ALA A 168 15.36 -15.43 0.26
N TYR A 169 16.00 -15.55 1.44
CA TYR A 169 16.08 -16.82 2.16
C TYR A 169 15.16 -16.94 3.38
N LEU A 170 14.41 -15.90 3.71
CA LEU A 170 13.62 -15.91 4.93
C LEU A 170 12.14 -15.78 4.62
N ILE A 171 11.54 -16.93 4.36
CA ILE A 171 10.32 -17.27 5.10
C ILE A 171 10.79 -17.31 6.56
N THR A 172 10.77 -16.13 7.18
CA THR A 172 11.47 -15.87 8.43
C THR A 172 10.80 -16.73 9.49
N TYR A 173 11.53 -17.76 9.92
CA TYR A 173 11.25 -18.56 11.11
C TYR A 173 11.17 -17.69 12.40
N GLN A 174 11.54 -16.40 12.31
CA GLN A 174 11.75 -15.47 13.43
C GLN A 174 10.51 -14.68 13.89
N ARG A 175 9.31 -14.91 13.35
CA ARG A 175 8.06 -14.35 13.91
C ARG A 175 6.98 -15.41 14.15
N MET A 176 7.40 -16.61 14.54
CA MET A 176 6.53 -17.68 15.03
C MET A 176 6.69 -17.91 16.54
N GLN A 177 6.85 -16.81 17.30
CA GLN A 177 6.54 -16.71 18.72
C GLN A 177 5.68 -15.48 18.95
#